data_AF-A0A969P9C6-F1
#
_entry.id   AF-A0A969P9C6-F1
#
_cell.length_a   1.000
_cell.length_b   1.000
_cell.length_c   1.000
_cell.angle_alpha   90.00
_cell.angle_beta   90.00
_cell.angle_gamma   90.00
#
_symmetry.space_group_name_H-M   'P 1'
#
loop_
_entity.id
_entity.type
_entity.pdbx_description
1 polymer ?
#
loop_
_entity_poly.entity_id
_entity_poly.type
_entity_poly.pdbx_seq_one_letter_code
_entity_poly.pdbx_strand_id
1 'polypeptide(L)'
;MGKLLQSRECPGCDLRFTDLQGADLSDVNLAGANLERANLERANLKGANLDRTKLNRTNLERTNLQHASLENADLEGATLQHADLGCTDVKLNINASENGANFSFNVDSSDQNASPQDTAIRFNVNANEQGATMRLNALGCADLAGANLKSTQMPDGRIHP
;
A
#
# COMPACT_ATOMS: atom_id res chain seq x y z
N MET A 1 -12.95 7.75 -20.79
CA MET A 1 -11.53 7.97 -20.47
C MET A 1 -11.15 9.44 -20.34
N GLY A 2 -11.28 10.26 -21.40
CA GLY A 2 -10.73 11.64 -21.41
C GLY A 2 -11.21 12.56 -20.28
N LYS A 3 -12.46 12.42 -19.81
CA LYS A 3 -13.00 13.23 -18.71
C LYS A 3 -12.42 12.85 -17.34
N LEU A 4 -12.12 11.57 -17.10
CA LEU A 4 -11.54 11.07 -15.85
C LEU A 4 -10.13 11.62 -15.63
N LEU A 5 -9.27 11.48 -16.65
CA LEU A 5 -7.86 11.90 -16.56
C LEU A 5 -7.69 13.42 -16.44
N GLN A 6 -8.65 14.20 -16.92
CA GLN A 6 -8.65 15.67 -16.81
C GLN A 6 -9.20 16.17 -15.47
N SER A 7 -10.31 15.59 -15.01
CA SER A 7 -10.99 16.08 -13.80
C SER A 7 -10.49 15.45 -12.51
N ARG A 8 -9.84 14.27 -12.59
CA ARG A 8 -9.46 13.42 -11.45
C ARG A 8 -10.66 13.09 -10.54
N GLU A 9 -11.89 13.22 -11.04
CA GLU A 9 -13.13 13.07 -10.28
C GLU A 9 -14.10 12.19 -11.06
N CYS A 10 -14.47 11.04 -10.48
CA CYS A 10 -15.49 10.16 -11.04
C CYS A 10 -16.17 9.31 -9.95
N PRO A 11 -16.72 9.93 -8.89
CA PRO A 11 -17.42 9.19 -7.85
C PRO A 11 -18.65 8.49 -8.44
N GLY A 12 -18.82 7.21 -8.12
CA GLY A 12 -19.96 6.40 -8.60
C GLY A 12 -19.96 6.07 -10.09
N CYS A 13 -18.88 6.36 -10.82
CA CYS A 13 -18.82 6.09 -12.26
C CYS A 13 -18.83 4.59 -12.58
N ASP A 14 -19.41 4.22 -13.72
CA ASP A 14 -19.31 2.87 -14.27
C ASP A 14 -18.08 2.77 -15.19
N LEU A 15 -17.08 2.03 -14.72
CA LEU A 15 -15.80 1.76 -15.38
C LEU A 15 -15.56 0.26 -15.53
N ARG A 16 -16.63 -0.56 -15.48
CA ARG A 16 -16.51 -2.01 -15.63
C ARG A 16 -15.86 -2.37 -16.96
N PHE A 17 -15.01 -3.40 -16.94
CA PHE A 17 -14.32 -3.93 -18.13
C PHE A 17 -13.43 -2.90 -18.85
N THR A 18 -13.16 -1.74 -18.26
CA THR A 18 -12.32 -0.72 -18.90
C THR A 18 -10.85 -1.12 -18.82
N ASP A 19 -10.11 -0.80 -19.88
CA ASP A 19 -8.66 -0.94 -19.89
C ASP A 19 -8.01 0.38 -19.46
N LEU A 20 -7.49 0.38 -18.24
CA LEU A 20 -6.79 1.47 -17.56
C LEU A 20 -5.32 1.07 -17.31
N GLN A 21 -4.79 0.10 -18.06
CA GLN A 21 -3.40 -0.36 -17.91
C GLN A 21 -2.42 0.81 -18.01
N GLY A 22 -1.54 0.93 -17.02
CA GLY A 22 -0.53 1.99 -16.98
C GLY A 22 -1.09 3.41 -16.86
N ALA A 23 -2.38 3.59 -16.60
CA ALA A 23 -2.98 4.91 -16.48
C ALA A 23 -2.43 5.64 -15.23
N ASP A 24 -2.18 6.94 -15.38
CA ASP A 24 -1.92 7.79 -14.22
C ASP A 24 -3.24 8.26 -13.62
N LEU A 25 -3.56 7.68 -12.46
CA LEU A 25 -4.75 7.90 -11.66
C LEU A 25 -4.38 8.34 -10.23
N SER A 26 -3.19 8.89 -10.02
CA SER A 26 -2.81 9.43 -8.71
C SER A 26 -3.81 10.48 -8.22
N ASP A 27 -4.08 10.47 -6.92
CA ASP A 27 -4.97 11.39 -6.22
C ASP A 27 -6.40 11.49 -6.83
N VAL A 28 -6.80 10.49 -7.63
CA VAL A 28 -8.13 10.44 -8.23
C VAL A 28 -9.19 10.14 -7.18
N ASN A 29 -10.35 10.77 -7.29
CA ASN A 29 -11.52 10.39 -6.53
C ASN A 29 -12.40 9.44 -7.35
N LEU A 30 -12.38 8.16 -6.96
CA LEU A 30 -13.17 7.07 -7.52
C LEU A 30 -14.15 6.51 -6.49
N ALA A 31 -14.46 7.24 -5.41
CA ALA A 31 -15.31 6.76 -4.34
C ALA A 31 -16.66 6.22 -4.88
N GLY A 32 -16.98 4.97 -4.53
CA GLY A 32 -18.19 4.28 -4.95
C GLY A 32 -18.25 3.89 -6.43
N ALA A 33 -17.19 4.11 -7.21
CA ALA A 33 -17.15 3.72 -8.62
C ALA A 33 -17.25 2.19 -8.78
N ASN A 34 -17.63 1.77 -9.99
CA ASN A 34 -17.68 0.37 -10.36
C ASN A 34 -16.54 0.05 -11.33
N LEU A 35 -15.51 -0.63 -10.84
CA LEU A 35 -14.34 -1.10 -11.58
C LEU A 35 -14.35 -2.61 -11.77
N GLU A 36 -15.48 -3.29 -11.56
CA GLU A 36 -15.55 -4.75 -11.69
C GLU A 36 -14.95 -5.21 -13.03
N ARG A 37 -13.99 -6.13 -12.94
CA ARG A 37 -13.24 -6.71 -14.08
C ARG A 37 -12.49 -5.68 -14.94
N ALA A 38 -12.22 -4.48 -14.44
CA ALA A 38 -11.34 -3.54 -15.11
C ALA A 38 -9.88 -4.05 -15.09
N ASN A 39 -9.09 -3.57 -16.04
CA ASN A 39 -7.65 -3.80 -16.09
C ASN A 39 -6.91 -2.54 -15.61
N LEU A 40 -6.32 -2.60 -14.42
CA LEU A 40 -5.51 -1.54 -13.81
C LEU A 40 -4.04 -1.93 -13.67
N GLU A 41 -3.60 -2.97 -14.39
CA GLU A 41 -2.21 -3.44 -14.32
C GLU A 41 -1.24 -2.26 -14.53
N ARG A 42 -0.28 -2.09 -13.61
CA ARG A 42 0.72 -1.01 -13.63
C ARG A 42 0.15 0.42 -13.55
N ALA A 43 -1.13 0.61 -13.23
CA ALA A 43 -1.67 1.94 -13.02
C ALA A 43 -1.04 2.61 -11.78
N ASN A 44 -1.00 3.93 -11.79
CA ASN A 44 -0.60 4.71 -10.62
C ASN A 44 -1.85 5.19 -9.88
N LEU A 45 -2.18 4.61 -8.72
CA LEU A 45 -3.30 4.98 -7.85
C LEU A 45 -2.82 5.57 -6.52
N LYS A 46 -1.58 6.08 -6.47
CA LYS A 46 -1.03 6.70 -5.27
C LYS A 46 -1.97 7.80 -4.76
N GLY A 47 -2.33 7.76 -3.49
CA GLY A 47 -3.22 8.74 -2.86
C GLY A 47 -4.68 8.73 -3.34
N ALA A 48 -5.07 7.78 -4.20
CA ALA A 48 -6.42 7.72 -4.73
C ALA A 48 -7.46 7.43 -3.63
N ASN A 49 -8.64 8.03 -3.76
CA ASN A 49 -9.82 7.64 -2.99
C ASN A 49 -10.58 6.55 -3.75
N LEU A 50 -10.51 5.32 -3.24
CA LEU A 50 -11.21 4.13 -3.71
C LEU A 50 -12.22 3.63 -2.66
N ASP A 51 -12.69 4.48 -1.76
CA ASP A 51 -13.66 4.10 -0.73
C ASP A 51 -14.94 3.54 -1.35
N ARG A 52 -15.44 2.42 -0.81
CA ARG A 52 -16.68 1.75 -1.25
C ARG A 52 -16.70 1.37 -2.74
N THR A 53 -15.54 1.33 -3.40
CA THR A 53 -15.43 1.02 -4.82
C THR A 53 -15.63 -0.47 -5.05
N LYS A 54 -16.29 -0.85 -6.15
CA LYS A 54 -16.39 -2.26 -6.57
C LYS A 54 -15.18 -2.62 -7.40
N LEU A 55 -14.23 -3.34 -6.80
CA LEU A 55 -12.99 -3.82 -7.41
C LEU A 55 -13.02 -5.36 -7.64
N ASN A 56 -14.18 -6.00 -7.52
CA ASN A 56 -14.38 -7.41 -7.80
C ASN A 56 -13.69 -7.87 -9.09
N ARG A 57 -12.82 -8.89 -8.99
CA ARG A 57 -12.09 -9.47 -10.13
C ARG A 57 -11.31 -8.47 -10.98
N THR A 58 -10.91 -7.34 -10.41
CA THR A 58 -10.09 -6.32 -11.08
C THR A 58 -8.64 -6.77 -11.13
N ASN A 59 -7.97 -6.52 -12.24
CA ASN A 59 -6.53 -6.73 -12.32
C ASN A 59 -5.81 -5.51 -11.74
N LEU A 60 -5.26 -5.64 -10.53
CA LEU A 60 -4.45 -4.64 -9.83
C LEU A 60 -2.99 -5.09 -9.72
N GLU A 61 -2.52 -5.96 -10.62
CA GLU A 61 -1.13 -6.39 -10.60
C GLU A 61 -0.18 -5.21 -10.84
N ARG A 62 0.90 -5.13 -10.04
CA ARG A 62 1.93 -4.08 -10.17
C ARG A 62 1.40 -2.63 -10.05
N THR A 63 0.21 -2.44 -9.47
CA THR A 63 -0.37 -1.11 -9.27
C THR A 63 0.31 -0.40 -8.11
N ASN A 64 0.51 0.91 -8.21
CA ASN A 64 0.93 1.72 -7.05
C ASN A 64 -0.31 2.17 -6.26
N LEU A 65 -0.48 1.66 -5.05
CA LEU A 65 -1.59 1.97 -4.14
C LEU A 65 -1.10 2.68 -2.85
N GLN A 66 0.15 3.16 -2.82
CA GLN A 66 0.67 3.90 -1.68
C GLN A 66 -0.28 5.03 -1.27
N HIS A 67 -0.59 5.15 0.02
CA HIS A 67 -1.52 6.15 0.56
C HIS A 67 -2.95 6.13 -0.01
N ALA A 68 -3.33 5.14 -0.82
CA ALA A 68 -4.69 5.04 -1.32
C ALA A 68 -5.65 4.65 -0.19
N SER A 69 -6.87 5.18 -0.23
CA SER A 69 -7.94 4.76 0.66
C SER A 69 -8.81 3.75 -0.06
N LEU A 70 -8.95 2.54 0.48
CA LEU A 70 -9.81 1.45 -0.01
C LEU A 70 -10.85 1.09 1.06
N GLU A 71 -11.29 2.06 1.86
CA GLU A 71 -12.18 1.81 2.99
C GLU A 71 -13.49 1.20 2.48
N ASN A 72 -13.85 0.02 2.99
CA ASN A 72 -15.03 -0.73 2.57
C ASN A 72 -15.09 -1.05 1.06
N ALA A 73 -13.95 -1.06 0.36
CA ALA A 73 -13.89 -1.47 -1.04
C ALA A 73 -14.12 -2.98 -1.18
N ASP A 74 -14.71 -3.39 -2.30
CA ASP A 74 -14.97 -4.79 -2.57
C ASP A 74 -13.93 -5.37 -3.52
N LEU A 75 -12.94 -6.09 -2.98
CA LEU A 75 -11.81 -6.67 -3.71
C LEU A 75 -12.03 -8.15 -4.05
N GLU A 76 -13.25 -8.72 -3.90
CA GLU A 76 -13.44 -10.17 -4.06
C GLU A 76 -12.89 -10.69 -5.40
N GLY A 77 -11.92 -11.61 -5.31
CA GLY A 77 -11.25 -12.19 -6.47
C GLY A 77 -10.35 -11.25 -7.27
N ALA A 78 -10.02 -10.05 -6.77
CA ALA A 78 -9.05 -9.16 -7.40
C ALA A 78 -7.62 -9.71 -7.31
N THR A 79 -6.75 -9.28 -8.22
CA THR A 79 -5.33 -9.64 -8.22
C THR A 79 -4.47 -8.44 -7.85
N LEU A 80 -3.81 -8.48 -6.70
CA LEU A 80 -2.88 -7.46 -6.18
C LEU A 80 -1.43 -7.94 -6.24
N GLN A 81 -1.11 -8.97 -7.03
CA GLN A 81 0.26 -9.49 -7.08
C GLN A 81 1.22 -8.38 -7.48
N HIS A 82 2.32 -8.23 -6.72
CA HIS A 82 3.30 -7.17 -6.91
C HIS A 82 2.75 -5.73 -6.79
N ALA A 83 1.53 -5.53 -6.31
CA ALA A 83 1.02 -4.20 -6.02
C ALA A 83 1.77 -3.59 -4.83
N ASP A 84 2.07 -2.31 -4.92
CA ASP A 84 2.70 -1.56 -3.84
C ASP A 84 1.63 -0.93 -2.94
N LEU A 85 1.39 -1.52 -1.77
CA LEU A 85 0.46 -1.01 -0.76
C LEU A 85 1.12 -0.03 0.22
N GLY A 86 2.41 0.29 0.09
CA GLY A 86 3.11 1.19 1.02
C GLY A 86 3.27 0.67 2.46
N CYS A 87 2.89 -0.59 2.74
CA CYS A 87 3.06 -1.22 4.05
C CYS A 87 4.49 -1.75 4.19
N THR A 88 5.40 -1.00 4.82
CA THR A 88 6.70 -1.53 5.24
C THR A 88 6.59 -2.18 6.61
N ASP A 89 6.91 -3.47 6.72
CA ASP A 89 6.89 -4.24 7.97
C ASP A 89 8.13 -3.95 8.84
N VAL A 90 8.07 -2.99 9.75
CA VAL A 90 9.09 -2.86 10.81
C VAL A 90 8.46 -2.66 12.18
N LYS A 91 8.55 -3.70 13.03
CA LYS A 91 8.27 -3.63 14.47
C LYS A 91 9.51 -4.08 15.24
N LEU A 92 10.02 -3.22 16.11
CA LEU A 92 11.17 -3.50 16.98
C LEU A 92 10.82 -3.14 18.44
N ASN A 93 10.96 -4.11 19.34
CA ASN A 93 10.87 -3.91 20.79
C ASN A 93 12.26 -4.15 21.41
N ILE A 94 12.88 -3.13 21.99
CA ILE A 94 14.18 -3.24 22.64
C ILE A 94 14.02 -2.86 24.13
N ASN A 95 14.26 -3.83 25.02
CA ASN A 95 14.37 -3.59 26.46
C ASN A 95 15.86 -3.59 26.84
N ALA A 96 16.37 -2.44 27.26
CA ALA A 96 17.74 -2.33 27.78
C ALA A 96 17.70 -2.40 29.31
N SER A 97 18.29 -3.45 29.90
CA SER A 97 18.60 -3.48 31.34
C SER A 97 20.09 -3.29 31.56
N GLU A 98 20.43 -2.08 32.01
CA GLU A 98 21.67 -1.56 32.60
C GLU A 98 23.08 -1.83 31.98
N ASN A 99 23.84 -0.73 31.97
CA ASN A 99 25.28 -0.53 31.79
C ASN A 99 25.96 -1.16 30.56
N GLY A 100 26.05 -0.36 29.50
CA GLY A 100 26.94 -0.62 28.37
C GLY A 100 26.31 -1.47 27.26
N ALA A 101 24.99 -1.52 27.18
CA ALA A 101 24.31 -2.31 26.18
C ALA A 101 24.54 -1.73 24.76
N ASN A 102 25.53 -2.29 24.07
CA ASN A 102 25.82 -2.02 22.67
C ASN A 102 24.89 -2.88 21.83
N PHE A 103 23.71 -2.34 21.53
CA PHE A 103 22.74 -3.02 20.68
C PHE A 103 22.95 -2.58 19.23
N SER A 104 23.65 -3.42 18.47
CA SER A 104 23.74 -3.31 17.01
C SER A 104 22.82 -4.36 16.40
N PHE A 105 21.87 -3.95 15.58
CA PHE A 105 21.06 -4.87 14.78
C PHE A 105 21.20 -4.53 13.31
N ASN A 106 21.40 -5.57 12.50
CA ASN A 106 21.44 -5.47 11.05
C ASN A 106 20.01 -5.63 10.54
N VAL A 107 19.50 -4.62 9.83
CA VAL A 107 18.18 -4.70 9.18
C VAL A 107 18.44 -5.11 7.74
N ASP A 108 18.15 -6.38 7.42
CA ASP A 108 18.27 -6.90 6.07
C ASP A 108 16.92 -6.75 5.35
N SER A 109 16.89 -6.04 4.22
CA SER A 109 15.68 -5.96 3.40
C SER A 109 15.50 -7.28 2.65
N SER A 110 14.30 -7.84 2.65
CA SER A 110 13.98 -9.05 1.89
C SER A 110 14.03 -8.85 0.35
N ASP A 111 14.20 -7.62 -0.12
CA ASP A 111 14.33 -7.32 -1.54
C ASP A 111 15.77 -7.48 -2.03
N GLN A 112 16.03 -8.61 -2.70
CA GLN A 112 17.34 -8.98 -3.25
C GLN A 112 17.79 -8.06 -4.42
N ASN A 113 16.96 -7.10 -4.86
CA ASN A 113 17.26 -6.19 -5.97
C ASN A 113 17.34 -4.71 -5.57
N ALA A 114 17.17 -4.36 -4.29
CA ALA A 114 17.23 -2.98 -3.84
C ALA A 114 18.67 -2.41 -3.91
N SER A 115 18.81 -1.26 -4.56
CA SER A 115 20.06 -0.49 -4.58
C SER A 115 20.43 -0.08 -3.14
N PRO A 116 21.70 -0.23 -2.70
CA PRO A 116 22.14 0.06 -1.32
C PRO A 116 21.84 1.47 -0.79
N GLN A 117 21.40 2.40 -1.65
CA GLN A 117 21.10 3.78 -1.29
C GLN A 117 19.61 4.00 -0.94
N ASP A 118 18.72 3.06 -1.30
CA ASP A 118 17.28 3.11 -1.00
C ASP A 118 16.93 2.39 0.32
N THR A 119 17.91 1.75 0.96
CA THR A 119 17.75 0.88 2.13
C THR A 119 18.37 1.47 3.41
N ALA A 120 18.32 2.79 3.60
CA ALA A 120 18.88 3.42 4.80
C ALA A 120 17.80 4.06 5.68
N ILE A 121 17.28 3.30 6.64
CA ILE A 121 16.50 3.86 7.75
C ILE A 121 17.47 4.59 8.68
N ARG A 122 17.31 5.92 8.81
CA ARG A 122 18.13 6.74 9.72
C ARG A 122 17.54 6.70 11.13
N PHE A 123 18.40 6.53 12.12
CA PHE A 123 18.02 6.36 13.52
C PHE A 123 18.64 7.47 14.40
N ASN A 124 17.79 8.27 15.06
CA ASN A 124 18.23 9.22 16.09
C ASN A 124 18.05 8.57 17.46
N VAL A 125 19.15 8.36 18.19
CA VAL A 125 19.14 7.86 19.56
C VAL A 125 19.36 9.03 20.51
N ASN A 126 18.44 9.22 21.45
CA ASN A 126 18.62 10.14 22.56
C ASN A 126 18.66 9.31 23.86
N ALA A 127 19.82 9.27 24.50
CA ALA A 127 20.03 8.53 25.73
C ALA A 127 20.08 9.51 26.90
N ASN A 128 19.24 9.30 27.90
CA ASN A 128 19.40 9.89 29.23
C ASN A 128 19.39 8.77 30.29
N GLU A 129 19.72 9.10 31.54
CA GLU A 129 19.93 8.15 32.65
C GLU A 129 18.71 7.27 33.00
N GLN A 130 17.55 7.50 32.37
CA GLN A 130 16.31 6.75 32.58
C GLN A 130 16.04 5.71 31.46
N GLY A 131 16.97 5.54 30.50
CA GLY A 131 16.87 4.60 29.39
C GLY A 131 16.66 5.28 28.02
N ALA A 132 17.15 4.63 26.96
CA ALA A 132 16.98 5.12 25.59
C ALA A 132 15.65 4.62 25.00
N THR A 133 14.85 5.53 24.46
CA THR A 133 13.65 5.18 23.67
C THR A 133 13.87 5.56 22.21
N MET A 134 13.55 4.65 21.31
CA MET A 134 13.69 4.82 19.86
C MET A 134 12.29 4.71 19.24
N ARG A 135 11.86 5.75 18.52
CA ARG A 135 10.52 5.81 17.89
C ARG A 135 10.64 5.55 16.39
N LEU A 136 9.79 4.67 15.88
CA LEU A 136 9.62 4.40 14.45
C LEU A 136 8.35 5.10 13.96
N ASN A 137 8.45 5.90 12.89
CA ASN A 137 7.29 6.44 12.19
C ASN A 137 7.10 5.63 10.91
N ALA A 138 6.07 4.79 10.85
CA ALA A 138 5.68 4.11 9.61
C ALA A 138 4.96 5.11 8.70
N LEU A 139 5.38 5.22 7.45
CA LEU A 139 4.83 6.14 6.45
C LEU A 139 4.15 5.32 5.35
N GLY A 140 2.85 5.55 5.11
CA GLY A 140 2.29 5.46 3.76
C GLY A 140 1.53 4.22 3.32
N CYS A 141 1.06 3.40 4.26
CA CYS A 141 0.19 2.27 3.96
C CYS A 141 -1.10 2.71 3.25
N ALA A 142 -1.56 1.90 2.29
CA ALA A 142 -2.92 1.92 1.80
C ALA A 142 -3.89 1.56 2.94
N ASP A 143 -5.00 2.27 3.05
CA ASP A 143 -6.03 1.97 4.04
C ASP A 143 -6.99 0.92 3.49
N LEU A 144 -6.97 -0.28 4.07
CA LEU A 144 -7.84 -1.41 3.68
C LEU A 144 -8.95 -1.67 4.71
N ALA A 145 -9.22 -0.72 5.62
CA ALA A 145 -10.22 -0.90 6.66
C ALA A 145 -11.59 -1.29 6.08
N GLY A 146 -12.12 -2.42 6.53
CA GLY A 146 -13.42 -2.94 6.08
C GLY A 146 -13.46 -3.44 4.62
N ALA A 147 -12.33 -3.48 3.91
CA ALA A 147 -12.30 -3.98 2.54
C ALA A 147 -12.61 -5.49 2.51
N ASN A 148 -13.42 -5.92 1.54
CA ASN A 148 -13.70 -7.34 1.29
C ASN A 148 -12.55 -7.98 0.51
N LEU A 149 -11.67 -8.69 1.21
CA LEU A 149 -10.50 -9.34 0.61
C LEU A 149 -10.75 -10.80 0.19
N LYS A 150 -11.97 -11.30 0.27
CA LYS A 150 -12.26 -12.71 -0.01
C LYS A 150 -11.73 -13.15 -1.38
N SER A 151 -10.98 -14.23 -1.44
CA SER A 151 -10.36 -14.74 -2.67
C SER A 151 -9.42 -13.76 -3.40
N THR A 152 -9.01 -12.66 -2.76
CA THR A 152 -8.06 -11.70 -3.31
C THR A 152 -6.67 -12.30 -3.30
N GLN A 153 -5.95 -12.18 -4.42
CA GLN A 153 -4.54 -12.57 -4.49
C GLN A 153 -3.68 -11.39 -4.03
N MET A 154 -3.11 -11.47 -2.83
CA MET A 154 -2.35 -10.40 -2.19
C MET A 154 -0.97 -10.21 -2.85
N PRO A 155 -0.25 -9.09 -2.55
CA PRO A 155 1.07 -8.83 -3.12
C PRO A 155 2.12 -9.93 -2.88
N ASP A 156 1.99 -10.68 -1.78
CA ASP A 156 2.84 -11.83 -1.43
C ASP A 156 2.47 -13.12 -2.18
N GLY A 157 1.51 -13.06 -3.09
CA GLY A 157 0.99 -14.19 -3.87
C GLY A 157 0.01 -15.08 -3.11
N ARG A 158 -0.31 -14.79 -1.84
CA ARG A 158 -1.28 -15.58 -1.07
C ARG A 158 -2.71 -15.18 -1.41
N ILE A 159 -3.61 -16.15 -1.36
CA ILE A 159 -5.05 -15.91 -1.50
C ILE A 159 -5.63 -15.71 -0.11
N HIS A 160 -6.34 -14.60 0.08
CA HIS A 160 -7.03 -14.35 1.34
C HIS A 160 -8.37 -15.14 1.38
N PRO A 161 -8.70 -15.82 2.49
CA PRO A 161 -9.95 -16.56 2.63
C PRO A 161 -11.19 -15.67 2.56
#